data_AF-A0A3P3W1E4-F1
#
_entry.id   AF-A0A3P3W1E4-F1
#
_cell.length_a   1.000
_cell.length_b   1.000
_cell.length_c   1.000
_cell.angle_alpha   90.00
_cell.angle_beta   90.00
_cell.angle_gamma   90.00
#
_symmetry.space_group_name_H-M   'P 1'
#
loop_
_entity.id
_entity.type
_entity.pdbx_description
1 polymer ?
#
loop_
_entity_poly.entity_id
_entity_poly.type
_entity_poly.pdbx_seq_one_letter_code
_entity_poly.pdbx_strand_id
1 'polypeptide(L)'
;MEVVISSVNQTDETGRENGGHSIFGDKSISFWKEGGTFQKFTSKDGDSGYRATVSQFKKTNGDIYVLRDYSAVEFHYHIHPCISQIRKSGLANPSDTDFSTMGDNYTNKFRGTAFVIGLRSNKVQFYGDKKSYITISYEVYKKIRLEN
;
A
#
# COMPACT_ATOMS: atom_id res chain seq x y z
N MET A 1 -4.79 5.20 12.59
CA MET A 1 -5.87 4.94 11.62
C MET A 1 -6.46 6.20 11.00
N GLU A 2 -6.72 7.27 11.75
CA GLU A 2 -7.07 8.58 11.14
C GLU A 2 -6.05 9.01 10.08
N VAL A 3 -4.77 8.73 10.34
CA VAL A 3 -3.68 8.98 9.40
C VAL A 3 -3.76 8.11 8.12
N VAL A 4 -4.20 6.84 8.23
CA VAL A 4 -4.45 5.97 7.05
C VAL A 4 -5.70 6.44 6.29
N ILE A 5 -6.74 6.85 7.01
CA ILE A 5 -7.98 7.41 6.43
C ILE A 5 -7.65 8.70 5.67
N SER A 6 -6.82 9.57 6.23
CA SER A 6 -6.32 10.77 5.54
C SER A 6 -5.55 10.41 4.28
N SER A 7 -4.72 9.36 4.30
CA SER A 7 -4.02 8.86 3.12
C SER A 7 -4.98 8.31 2.06
N VAL A 8 -6.08 7.68 2.48
CA VAL A 8 -7.16 7.21 1.59
C VAL A 8 -7.84 8.39 0.89
N ASN A 9 -8.21 9.43 1.65
CA ASN A 9 -8.80 10.65 1.08
C ASN A 9 -7.84 11.33 0.11
N GLN A 10 -6.55 11.43 0.47
CA GLN A 10 -5.53 11.99 -0.42
C GLN A 10 -5.40 11.18 -1.72
N THR A 11 -5.45 9.85 -1.63
CA THR A 11 -5.40 8.97 -2.82
C THR A 11 -6.63 9.14 -3.70
N ASP A 12 -7.81 9.39 -3.11
CA ASP A 12 -9.04 9.67 -3.85
C ASP A 12 -8.97 11.03 -4.55
N GLU A 13 -8.44 12.05 -3.87
CA GLU A 13 -8.29 13.41 -4.39
C GLU A 13 -7.24 13.52 -5.51
N THR A 14 -6.05 12.95 -5.31
CA THR A 14 -4.95 13.08 -6.27
C THR A 14 -5.00 12.01 -7.36
N GLY A 15 -5.77 10.94 -7.12
CA GLY A 15 -5.75 9.74 -7.92
C GLY A 15 -4.41 9.01 -7.87
N ARG A 16 -3.48 9.34 -6.97
CA ARG A 16 -2.14 8.73 -6.92
C ARG A 16 -2.00 7.80 -5.74
N GLU A 17 -1.16 6.78 -5.91
CA GLU A 17 -0.89 5.80 -4.87
C GLU A 17 -0.18 6.45 -3.68
N ASN A 18 -0.77 6.33 -2.50
CA ASN A 18 -0.13 6.69 -1.24
C ASN A 18 0.13 5.45 -0.40
N GLY A 19 1.04 5.58 0.55
CA GLY A 19 1.40 4.50 1.46
C GLY A 19 2.26 4.97 2.61
N GLY A 20 2.60 4.04 3.50
CA GLY A 20 3.39 4.33 4.68
C GLY A 20 3.61 3.12 5.54
N HIS A 21 4.24 3.35 6.69
CA HIS A 21 4.54 2.32 7.67
C HIS A 21 4.55 2.87 9.10
N SER A 22 4.46 1.96 10.07
CA SER A 22 4.63 2.23 11.50
C SER A 22 5.74 1.34 12.04
N ILE A 23 6.52 1.87 12.98
CA ILE A 23 7.47 1.09 13.78
C ILE A 23 6.86 0.89 15.18
N PHE A 24 7.11 -0.26 15.81
CA PHE A 24 6.66 -0.51 17.19
C PHE A 24 7.10 0.61 18.14
N GLY A 25 6.13 1.21 18.83
CA GLY A 25 6.36 2.32 19.75
C GLY A 25 6.31 3.71 19.10
N ASP A 26 6.16 3.80 17.78
CA ASP A 26 5.93 5.08 17.11
C ASP A 26 4.59 5.68 17.54
N LYS A 27 4.60 6.99 17.78
CA LYS A 27 3.38 7.78 18.04
C LYS A 27 2.66 8.16 16.74
N SER A 28 3.31 8.01 15.59
CA SER A 28 2.83 8.48 14.29
C SER A 28 3.31 7.58 13.14
N ILE A 29 2.52 7.49 12.08
CA ILE A 29 2.87 6.77 10.86
C ILE A 29 3.90 7.57 10.04
N SER A 30 4.88 6.87 9.49
CA SER A 30 5.82 7.40 8.50
C SER A 30 5.28 7.23 7.08
N PHE A 31 4.91 8.34 6.44
CA PHE A 31 4.43 8.38 5.06
C PHE A 31 5.55 8.16 4.05
N TRP A 32 5.22 7.47 2.97
CA TRP A 32 6.09 7.40 1.79
C TRP A 32 5.83 8.57 0.85
N LYS A 33 6.76 8.79 -0.09
CA LYS A 33 6.57 9.69 -1.22
C LYS A 33 5.40 9.17 -2.05
N GLU A 34 4.42 10.05 -2.29
CA GLU A 34 3.32 9.79 -3.20
C GLU A 34 3.84 9.24 -4.54
N GLY A 35 3.14 8.25 -5.07
CA GLY A 35 3.43 7.66 -6.36
C GLY A 35 3.36 8.67 -7.50
N GLY A 36 4.06 8.37 -8.58
CA GLY A 36 3.97 9.17 -9.80
C GLY A 36 2.59 9.08 -10.47
N THR A 37 2.39 9.88 -11.51
CA THR A 37 1.25 9.70 -12.41
C THR A 37 1.29 8.30 -13.04
N PHE A 38 0.11 7.77 -13.38
CA PHE A 38 0.03 6.44 -14.00
C PHE A 38 0.84 6.40 -15.28
N GLN A 39 1.61 5.33 -15.40
CA GLN A 39 2.32 5.02 -16.62
C GLN A 39 1.54 3.97 -17.38
N LYS A 40 1.22 4.26 -18.63
CA LYS A 40 0.73 3.24 -19.56
C LYS A 40 1.87 2.26 -19.80
N PHE A 41 1.59 0.97 -19.69
CA PHE A 41 2.52 -0.07 -20.09
C PHE A 41 1.86 -0.98 -21.10
N THR A 42 2.68 -1.58 -21.95
CA THR A 42 2.28 -2.69 -22.81
C THR A 42 3.14 -3.88 -22.40
N SER A 43 2.52 -4.98 -22.02
CA SER A 43 3.22 -6.22 -21.70
C SER A 43 3.90 -6.77 -22.96
N LYS A 44 4.83 -7.70 -22.78
CA LYS A 44 5.47 -8.40 -23.90
C LYS A 44 4.48 -9.20 -24.75
N ASP A 45 3.33 -9.53 -24.18
CA ASP A 45 2.24 -10.28 -24.82
C ASP A 45 1.21 -9.39 -25.52
N GLY A 46 1.44 -8.06 -25.54
CA GLY A 46 0.57 -7.08 -26.20
C GLY A 46 -0.54 -6.51 -25.33
N ASP A 47 -0.67 -6.97 -24.07
CA ASP A 47 -1.66 -6.44 -23.14
C ASP A 47 -1.29 -5.02 -22.71
N SER A 48 -2.20 -4.09 -22.97
CA SER A 48 -2.03 -2.70 -22.53
C SER A 48 -2.68 -2.49 -21.17
N GLY A 49 -1.96 -1.86 -20.25
CA GLY A 49 -2.43 -1.54 -18.92
C GLY A 49 -1.91 -0.19 -18.44
N TYR A 50 -2.27 0.13 -17.20
CA TYR A 50 -1.77 1.29 -16.49
C TYR A 50 -1.25 0.83 -15.14
N ARG A 51 -0.11 1.39 -14.74
CA ARG A 51 0.51 1.10 -13.45
C ARG A 51 0.66 2.39 -12.66
N ALA A 52 0.14 2.39 -11.44
CA ALA A 52 0.59 3.29 -10.38
C ALA A 52 1.64 2.56 -9.55
N THR A 53 2.61 3.29 -9.04
CA THR A 53 3.64 2.73 -8.15
C THR A 53 3.98 3.73 -7.07
N VAL A 54 3.85 3.32 -5.82
CA VAL A 54 4.54 3.96 -4.70
C VAL A 54 5.88 3.27 -4.48
N SER A 55 6.93 4.02 -4.12
CA SER A 55 8.19 3.41 -3.69
C SER A 55 8.17 3.24 -2.18
N GLN A 56 8.25 1.98 -1.73
CA GLN A 56 8.30 1.67 -0.31
C GLN A 56 9.46 2.41 0.37
N PHE A 57 9.19 3.00 1.53
CA PHE A 57 10.15 3.77 2.34
C PHE A 57 10.88 4.88 1.60
N LYS A 58 10.34 5.41 0.50
CA LYS A 58 10.85 6.68 0.00
C LYS A 58 10.27 7.78 0.87
N LYS A 59 11.08 8.60 1.52
CA LYS A 59 10.60 9.78 2.26
C LYS A 59 9.91 10.76 1.31
N THR A 60 9.02 11.59 1.83
CA THR A 60 8.28 12.60 1.05
C THR A 60 9.18 13.55 0.25
N ASN A 61 10.38 13.86 0.75
CA ASN A 61 11.39 14.66 0.04
C ASN A 61 12.09 13.91 -1.12
N GLY A 62 11.88 12.60 -1.27
CA GLY A 62 12.48 11.77 -2.31
C GLY A 62 13.67 10.92 -1.88
N ASP A 63 14.18 11.10 -0.65
CA ASP A 63 15.27 10.29 -0.12
C ASP A 63 14.81 8.87 0.18
N ILE A 64 15.67 7.89 -0.03
CA ILE A 64 15.37 6.51 0.35
C ILE A 64 15.59 6.38 1.87
N TYR A 65 14.53 6.03 2.59
CA TYR A 65 14.62 5.58 3.96
C TYR A 65 14.88 4.07 3.96
N VAL A 66 16.15 3.67 3.91
CA VAL A 66 16.49 2.25 4.05
C VAL A 66 16.47 1.91 5.54
N LEU A 67 15.46 1.16 5.96
CA LEU A 67 15.55 0.46 7.23
C LEU A 67 16.60 -0.65 7.07
N ARG A 68 17.64 -0.65 7.91
CA ARG A 68 18.64 -1.73 7.90
C ARG A 68 18.09 -3.03 8.50
N ASP A 69 17.03 -2.92 9.30
CA ASP A 69 16.36 -4.03 9.97
C ASP A 69 14.85 -3.73 10.03
N TYR A 70 14.03 -4.66 9.53
CA TYR A 70 12.58 -4.51 9.44
C TYR A 70 11.83 -5.16 10.60
N SER A 71 12.55 -5.76 11.56
CA SER A 71 11.93 -6.42 12.73
C SER A 71 11.11 -5.47 13.59
N ALA A 72 11.41 -4.16 13.55
CA ALA A 72 10.69 -3.15 14.29
C ALA A 72 9.45 -2.63 13.55
N VAL A 73 9.23 -2.96 12.28
CA VAL A 73 8.06 -2.48 11.52
C VAL A 73 6.82 -3.26 11.96
N GLU A 74 5.85 -2.54 12.52
CA GLU A 74 4.57 -3.08 12.99
C GLU A 74 3.63 -3.36 11.83
N PHE A 75 3.51 -2.41 10.91
CA PHE A 75 2.76 -2.58 9.68
C PHE A 75 3.28 -1.67 8.58
N HIS A 76 2.94 -2.02 7.35
CA HIS A 76 3.07 -1.13 6.20
C HIS A 76 1.84 -1.29 5.29
N TYR A 77 1.56 -0.23 4.53
CA TYR A 77 0.38 -0.20 3.68
C TYR A 77 0.59 0.65 2.45
N HIS A 78 -0.24 0.38 1.44
CA HIS A 78 -0.43 1.26 0.29
C HIS A 78 -1.88 1.24 -0.17
N ILE A 79 -2.25 2.22 -0.98
CA ILE A 79 -3.63 2.45 -1.41
C ILE A 79 -3.68 2.47 -2.92
N HIS A 80 -4.39 1.52 -3.52
CA HIS A 80 -4.64 1.52 -4.95
C HIS A 80 -5.68 2.59 -5.33
N PRO A 81 -5.30 3.64 -6.08
CA PRO A 81 -6.23 4.66 -6.57
C PRO A 81 -7.30 4.12 -7.51
N CYS A 82 -8.50 4.69 -7.43
CA CYS A 82 -9.56 4.44 -8.40
C CYS A 82 -9.47 5.46 -9.54
N ILE A 83 -9.05 5.04 -10.72
CA ILE A 83 -9.18 5.83 -11.94
C ILE A 83 -10.37 5.35 -12.75
N SER A 84 -11.31 6.26 -12.99
CA SER A 84 -12.55 5.99 -13.73
C SER A 84 -12.27 5.44 -15.14
N GLN A 85 -11.24 5.96 -15.83
CA GLN A 85 -10.87 5.52 -17.18
C GLN A 85 -10.12 4.17 -17.24
N ILE A 86 -9.68 3.62 -16.10
CA ILE A 86 -8.85 2.40 -16.08
C ILE A 86 -9.65 1.24 -15.49
N ARG A 87 -10.02 0.29 -16.35
CA ARG A 87 -10.70 -0.95 -15.92
C ARG A 87 -9.78 -1.73 -14.98
N LYS A 88 -10.30 -2.12 -13.81
CA LYS A 88 -9.60 -2.82 -12.71
C LYS A 88 -8.62 -1.98 -11.87
N SER A 89 -8.54 -0.66 -12.03
CA SER A 89 -7.81 0.18 -11.05
C SER A 89 -8.53 0.17 -9.70
N GLY A 90 -7.79 0.37 -8.62
CA GLY A 90 -8.36 0.55 -7.28
C GLY A 90 -8.94 -0.70 -6.65
N LEU A 91 -8.56 -1.88 -7.14
CA LEU A 91 -8.90 -3.14 -6.50
C LEU A 91 -7.90 -3.45 -5.38
N ALA A 92 -8.37 -4.05 -4.29
CA ALA A 92 -7.52 -4.48 -3.17
C ALA A 92 -6.85 -5.82 -3.48
N ASN A 93 -6.05 -5.88 -4.54
CA ASN A 93 -5.31 -7.07 -4.97
C ASN A 93 -3.81 -6.76 -5.06
N PRO A 94 -2.99 -7.28 -4.15
CA PRO A 94 -1.53 -7.14 -4.27
C PRO A 94 -1.05 -7.66 -5.63
N SER A 95 -0.16 -6.90 -6.25
CA SER A 95 0.54 -7.25 -7.48
C SER A 95 1.74 -8.16 -7.21
N ASP A 96 2.31 -8.74 -8.26
CA ASP A 96 3.56 -9.51 -8.14
C ASP A 96 4.72 -8.67 -7.58
N THR A 97 4.73 -7.35 -7.84
CA THR A 97 5.71 -6.46 -7.23
C THR A 97 5.48 -6.30 -5.72
N ASP A 98 4.22 -6.27 -5.27
CA ASP A 98 3.91 -6.19 -3.84
C ASP A 98 4.38 -7.45 -3.12
N PHE A 99 4.12 -8.63 -3.71
CA PHE A 99 4.62 -9.91 -3.19
C PHE A 99 6.14 -9.98 -3.17
N SER A 100 6.80 -9.61 -4.28
CA SER A 100 8.27 -9.58 -4.35
C SER A 100 8.87 -8.65 -3.29
N THR A 101 8.32 -7.44 -3.17
CA THR A 101 8.74 -6.45 -2.17
C THR A 101 8.57 -7.00 -0.76
N MET A 102 7.48 -7.72 -0.51
CA MET A 102 7.28 -8.37 0.78
C MET A 102 8.24 -9.52 1.03
N GLY A 103 8.57 -10.33 0.02
CA GLY A 103 9.62 -11.35 0.12
C GLY A 103 10.96 -10.75 0.59
N ASP A 104 11.34 -9.61 0.04
CA ASP A 104 12.55 -8.88 0.44
C ASP A 104 12.43 -8.37 1.88
N ASN A 105 11.27 -7.81 2.27
CA ASN A 105 11.04 -7.32 3.63
C ASN A 105 11.11 -8.47 4.66
N TYR A 106 10.52 -9.63 4.37
CA TYR A 106 10.57 -10.81 5.24
C TYR A 106 12.00 -11.36 5.38
N THR A 107 12.79 -11.32 4.30
CA THR A 107 14.23 -11.64 4.32
C THR A 107 14.98 -10.67 5.24
N ASN A 108 14.58 -9.41 5.29
CA ASN A 108 15.09 -8.38 6.20
C ASN A 108 14.42 -8.37 7.59
N LYS A 109 13.85 -9.52 8.00
CA LYS A 109 13.23 -9.77 9.33
C LYS A 109 11.92 -9.04 9.60
N PHE A 110 11.20 -8.56 8.59
CA PHE A 110 9.83 -8.08 8.80
C PHE A 110 8.96 -9.16 9.46
N ARG A 111 8.21 -8.78 10.49
CA ARG A 111 7.26 -9.65 11.22
C ARG A 111 5.89 -8.99 11.43
N GLY A 112 5.72 -7.77 10.91
CA GLY A 112 4.51 -7.00 11.01
C GLY A 112 3.42 -7.43 10.03
N THR A 113 2.47 -6.53 9.80
CA THR A 113 1.34 -6.76 8.89
C THR A 113 1.45 -5.92 7.62
N ALA A 114 1.24 -6.55 6.46
CA ALA A 114 1.13 -5.89 5.17
C ALA A 114 -0.31 -5.84 4.69
N PHE A 115 -0.76 -4.68 4.21
CA PHE A 115 -2.10 -4.56 3.63
C PHE A 115 -2.21 -3.51 2.53
N VAL A 116 -3.10 -3.78 1.58
CA VAL A 116 -3.44 -2.85 0.49
C VAL A 116 -4.91 -2.46 0.59
N ILE A 117 -5.20 -1.17 0.40
CA ILE A 117 -6.56 -0.64 0.37
C ILE A 117 -6.94 -0.33 -1.07
N GLY A 118 -8.03 -0.92 -1.57
CA GLY A 118 -8.51 -0.66 -2.92
C GLY A 118 -9.71 0.26 -2.92
N LEU A 119 -9.55 1.50 -3.41
CA LEU A 119 -10.63 2.50 -3.43
C LEU A 119 -11.88 2.04 -4.21
N ARG A 120 -11.69 1.42 -5.38
CA ARG A 120 -12.81 0.89 -6.20
C ARG A 120 -13.50 -0.28 -5.53
N SER A 121 -12.72 -1.21 -4.99
CA SER A 121 -13.27 -2.42 -4.36
C SER A 121 -13.86 -2.17 -2.97
N ASN A 122 -13.56 -1.03 -2.36
CA ASN A 122 -13.87 -0.67 -0.97
C ASN A 122 -13.47 -1.76 0.04
N LYS A 123 -12.28 -2.34 -0.18
CA LYS A 123 -11.74 -3.48 0.58
C LYS A 123 -10.32 -3.22 1.04
N VAL A 124 -9.94 -3.92 2.11
CA VAL A 124 -8.57 -4.03 2.61
C VAL A 124 -8.15 -5.48 2.49
N GLN A 125 -7.02 -5.71 1.80
CA GLN A 125 -6.44 -7.05 1.63
C GLN A 125 -5.14 -7.13 2.40
N PHE A 126 -5.10 -8.03 3.38
CA PHE A 126 -3.89 -8.40 4.10
C PHE A 126 -3.11 -9.46 3.34
N TYR A 127 -1.80 -9.33 3.27
CA TYR A 127 -0.94 -10.21 2.48
C TYR A 127 0.46 -10.37 3.10
N GLY A 128 1.28 -11.24 2.54
CA GLY A 128 2.69 -11.35 2.89
C GLY A 128 3.55 -11.70 1.69
N ASP A 129 4.61 -12.48 1.86
CA ASP A 129 5.61 -12.75 0.81
C ASP A 129 5.03 -13.42 -0.45
N LYS A 130 4.07 -14.33 -0.29
CA LYS A 130 3.60 -15.18 -1.40
C LYS A 130 2.09 -15.35 -1.49
N LYS A 131 1.35 -14.84 -0.50
CA LYS A 131 -0.10 -15.03 -0.48
C LYS A 131 -0.84 -13.92 0.25
N SER A 132 -2.07 -13.73 -0.18
CA SER A 132 -3.12 -13.00 0.53
C SER A 132 -3.67 -13.86 1.68
N TYR A 133 -4.01 -13.24 2.81
CA TYR A 133 -4.51 -13.92 4.00
C TYR A 133 -5.99 -13.67 4.25
N ILE A 134 -6.36 -12.38 4.38
CA ILE A 134 -7.70 -11.96 4.81
C ILE A 134 -8.11 -10.73 4.00
N THR A 135 -9.35 -10.71 3.55
CA THR A 135 -9.97 -9.53 2.95
C THR A 135 -11.13 -9.06 3.81
N ILE A 136 -11.14 -7.78 4.19
CA ILE A 136 -12.25 -7.16 4.91
C ILE A 136 -12.77 -5.96 4.12
N SER A 137 -14.00 -5.53 4.41
CA SER A 137 -14.47 -4.24 3.87
C SER A 137 -13.71 -3.10 4.54
N TYR A 138 -13.52 -2.00 3.81
CA TYR A 138 -12.91 -0.80 4.38
C TYR A 138 -13.74 -0.22 5.53
N GLU A 139 -15.07 -0.39 5.50
CA GLU A 139 -15.94 -0.02 6.62
C GLU A 139 -15.64 -0.82 7.90
N VAL A 140 -15.38 -2.12 7.78
CA VAL A 140 -14.97 -2.94 8.93
C VAL A 140 -13.58 -2.52 9.40
N TYR A 141 -12.64 -2.29 8.47
CA TYR A 141 -11.32 -1.76 8.81
C TYR A 141 -11.42 -0.49 9.64
N LYS A 142 -12.24 0.49 9.22
CA LYS A 142 -12.52 1.75 9.95
C LYS A 142 -13.04 1.55 11.39
N LYS A 143 -13.73 0.45 11.66
CA LYS A 143 -14.36 0.18 12.97
C LYS A 143 -13.48 -0.55 13.96
N ILE A 144 -12.50 -1.35 13.50
CA ILE A 144 -11.63 -2.20 14.35
C ILE A 144 -10.80 -1.40 15.38
N ARG A 145 -10.79 -0.06 15.32
CA ARG A 145 -10.08 0.81 16.27
C ARG A 145 -10.96 1.79 17.07
N LEU A 146 -12.29 1.74 16.96
CA LEU A 146 -13.13 2.57 17.83
C LEU A 146 -13.21 2.04 19.27
N GLU A 147 -12.64 0.86 19.52
CA GLU A 147 -12.51 0.25 20.84
C GLU A 147 -11.02 0.09 21.14
N ASN A 148 -10.38 1.13 21.66
CA ASN A 148 -9.18 1.14 22.53
C ASN A 148 -8.70 2.59 22.72
#